data_AF-A0AAD2PU46-F1
#
_entry.id   AF-A0AAD2PU46-F1
#
_cell.length_a   1.000
_cell.length_b   1.000
_cell.length_c   1.000
_cell.angle_alpha   90.00
_cell.angle_beta   90.00
_cell.angle_gamma   90.00
#
_symmetry.space_group_name_H-M   'P 1'
#
loop_
_entity.id
_entity.type
_entity.pdbx_description
1 polymer ?
#
loop_
_entity_poly.entity_id
_entity_poly.type
_entity_poly.pdbx_seq_one_letter_code
_entity_poly.pdbx_strand_id
1 'polypeptide(L)'
;MAARYIHKHFAVLVHFVRAVCDVERTHLNRNKCRSNFLSLANKPMIKCDLALLADFDKIYFNHHMEFNHTTDKNIGRSGFLAPHHPVRYFLKVSELQELEEEVEKGTLYINQTPKSAKLPSFWQVMRECEGLVEIEAQIDGARKFLEVYKGSLHKHNKHFCNKLLFLGCFGEQPTATIVAKYLIILSLGNDPSVEDLMEGQKRKSFKSTMHIDKTIDLEAFADFLIKSAKPDCVNTIHFANYAIALLRYHAMQIFGI
;
A
#
# COMPACT_ATOMS: atom_id res chain seq x y z
N MET A 1 0.00 13.55 -4.62
CA MET A 1 -0.27 14.53 -5.70
C MET A 1 0.69 15.73 -5.69
N ALA A 2 0.90 16.41 -4.55
CA ALA A 2 1.78 17.58 -4.47
C ALA A 2 3.26 17.28 -4.76
N ALA A 3 3.84 16.23 -4.16
CA ALA A 3 5.23 15.84 -4.41
C ALA A 3 5.50 15.52 -5.89
N ARG A 4 4.59 14.79 -6.56
CA ARG A 4 4.67 14.53 -8.01
C ARG A 4 4.67 15.82 -8.84
N TYR A 5 3.79 16.77 -8.50
CA TYR A 5 3.73 18.05 -9.20
C TYR A 5 5.03 18.82 -9.03
N ILE A 6 5.51 18.95 -7.79
CA ILE A 6 6.75 19.65 -7.48
C ILE A 6 7.94 18.97 -8.16
N HIS A 7 8.05 17.64 -8.12
CA HIS A 7 9.11 16.89 -8.79
C HIS A 7 9.10 17.11 -10.31
N LYS A 8 7.93 17.03 -10.95
CA LYS A 8 7.78 17.24 -12.41
C LYS A 8 8.15 18.66 -12.84
N HIS A 9 7.80 19.65 -12.04
CA HIS A 9 8.00 21.07 -12.37
C HIS A 9 9.17 21.70 -11.60
N PHE A 10 10.04 20.88 -11.00
CA PHE A 10 11.05 21.34 -10.05
C PHE A 10 12.00 22.37 -10.66
N ALA A 11 12.53 22.10 -11.86
CA ALA A 11 13.40 23.02 -12.58
C ALA A 11 12.71 24.37 -12.86
N VAL A 12 11.44 24.35 -13.28
CA VAL A 12 10.66 25.56 -13.54
C VAL A 12 10.49 26.38 -12.26
N LEU A 13 10.16 25.72 -11.14
CA LEU A 13 10.04 26.39 -9.84
C LEU A 13 11.37 27.01 -9.40
N VAL A 14 12.48 26.29 -9.57
CA VAL A 14 13.83 26.82 -9.26
C VAL A 14 14.16 28.02 -10.14
N HIS A 15 13.92 27.97 -11.44
CA HIS A 15 14.15 29.10 -12.34
C HIS A 15 13.30 30.32 -11.99
N PHE A 16 12.02 30.11 -11.67
CA PHE A 16 11.14 31.19 -11.25
C PHE A 16 11.64 31.85 -9.97
N VAL A 17 12.04 31.07 -8.96
CA VAL A 17 12.57 31.62 -7.72
C VAL A 17 13.89 32.37 -7.93
N ARG A 18 14.78 31.86 -8.81
CA ARG A 18 16.02 32.57 -9.19
C ARG A 18 15.73 33.92 -9.84
N ALA A 19 14.88 33.94 -10.87
CA ALA A 19 14.52 35.18 -11.57
C ALA A 19 13.94 36.24 -10.62
N VAL A 20 13.15 35.81 -9.63
CA VAL A 20 12.57 36.72 -8.64
C VAL A 20 13.60 37.20 -7.61
N CYS A 21 14.59 36.37 -7.25
CA CYS A 21 15.72 36.81 -6.40
C CYS A 21 16.55 37.91 -7.07
N ASP A 22 16.75 37.82 -8.39
CA ASP A 22 17.60 38.75 -9.13
C ASP A 22 16.97 40.15 -9.28
N VAL A 23 15.65 40.28 -9.12
CA VAL A 23 14.90 41.52 -9.34
C VAL A 23 14.66 42.33 -8.05
N GLU A 24 14.62 41.69 -6.87
CA GLU A 24 14.21 42.36 -5.61
C GLU A 24 15.36 42.59 -4.60
N ARG A 25 15.40 43.78 -3.96
CA ARG A 25 16.43 44.15 -2.95
C ARG A 25 16.50 43.18 -1.75
N THR A 26 17.72 42.73 -1.45
CA THR A 26 18.13 41.57 -0.63
C THR A 26 17.66 41.52 0.84
N HIS A 27 17.10 42.60 1.42
CA HIS A 27 16.91 42.73 2.87
C HIS A 27 15.51 42.39 3.41
N LEU A 28 14.56 42.01 2.55
CA LEU A 28 13.21 41.62 2.99
C LEU A 28 13.16 40.14 3.42
N ASN A 29 12.33 39.81 4.41
CA ASN A 29 12.11 38.43 4.87
C ASN A 29 11.76 37.46 3.72
N ARG A 30 11.09 37.96 2.66
CA ARG A 30 10.77 37.18 1.45
C ARG A 30 12.03 36.71 0.71
N ASN A 31 13.08 37.53 0.67
CA ASN A 31 14.35 37.18 0.03
C ASN A 31 15.14 36.14 0.82
N LYS A 32 15.03 36.14 2.15
CA LYS A 32 15.56 35.04 2.98
C LYS A 32 14.86 33.72 2.66
N CYS A 33 13.53 33.72 2.54
CA CYS A 33 12.78 32.51 2.16
C CYS A 33 13.20 31.98 0.79
N ARG A 34 13.34 32.85 -0.22
CA ARG A 34 13.75 32.46 -1.57
C ARG A 34 15.19 31.92 -1.62
N SER A 35 16.13 32.60 -0.97
CA SER A 35 17.53 32.14 -0.87
C SER A 35 17.62 30.79 -0.15
N ASN A 36 16.88 30.60 0.94
CA ASN A 36 16.81 29.32 1.64
C ASN A 36 16.22 28.21 0.74
N PHE A 37 15.15 28.51 -0.01
CA PHE A 37 14.59 27.56 -0.98
C PHE A 37 15.63 27.15 -2.03
N LEU A 38 16.35 28.11 -2.63
CA LEU A 38 17.38 27.81 -3.63
C LEU A 38 18.53 27.00 -3.04
N SER A 39 18.96 27.33 -1.83
CA SER A 39 19.97 26.57 -1.09
C SER A 39 19.54 25.12 -0.90
N LEU A 40 18.30 24.88 -0.46
CA LEU A 40 17.74 23.54 -0.29
C LEU A 40 17.56 22.82 -1.63
N ALA A 41 17.06 23.51 -2.66
CA ALA A 41 16.78 22.91 -3.96
C ALA A 41 18.05 22.44 -4.70
N ASN A 42 19.20 23.02 -4.37
CA ASN A 42 20.49 22.60 -4.90
C ASN A 42 21.07 21.38 -4.15
N LYS A 43 20.53 20.99 -2.99
CA LYS A 43 21.02 19.82 -2.24
C LYS A 43 20.51 18.51 -2.86
N PRO A 44 21.39 17.58 -3.28
CA PRO A 44 20.98 16.29 -3.82
C PRO A 44 20.03 15.52 -2.90
N MET A 45 20.30 15.50 -1.59
CA MET A 45 19.43 14.86 -0.59
C MET A 45 17.98 15.35 -0.62
N ILE A 46 17.75 16.66 -0.77
CA ILE A 46 16.38 17.22 -0.84
C ILE A 46 15.66 16.78 -2.12
N LYS A 47 16.41 16.68 -3.23
CA LYS A 47 15.86 16.15 -4.48
C LYS A 47 15.55 14.65 -4.35
N CYS A 48 16.39 13.87 -3.67
CA CYS A 48 16.17 12.44 -3.39
C CYS A 48 14.88 12.23 -2.59
N ASP A 49 14.71 12.96 -1.49
CA ASP A 49 13.48 12.90 -0.68
C ASP A 49 12.23 13.21 -1.52
N LEU A 50 12.30 14.27 -2.34
CA LEU A 50 11.21 14.65 -3.23
C LEU A 50 10.93 13.57 -4.29
N ALA A 51 11.96 12.97 -4.86
CA ALA A 51 11.86 11.91 -5.85
C ALA A 51 11.25 10.63 -5.26
N LEU A 52 11.66 10.25 -4.04
CA LEU A 52 11.06 9.15 -3.28
C LEU A 52 9.56 9.38 -3.09
N LEU A 53 9.17 10.55 -2.58
CA LEU A 53 7.76 10.90 -2.36
C LEU A 53 6.97 10.93 -3.68
N ALA A 54 7.56 11.40 -4.77
CA ALA A 54 6.91 11.45 -6.07
C ALA A 54 6.68 10.06 -6.66
N ASP A 55 7.69 9.19 -6.60
CA ASP A 55 7.57 7.80 -7.06
C ASP A 55 6.59 7.04 -6.17
N PHE A 56 6.74 7.10 -4.84
CA PHE A 56 5.82 6.46 -3.89
C PHE A 56 4.37 6.88 -4.12
N ASP A 57 4.13 8.19 -4.31
CA ASP A 57 2.78 8.68 -4.59
C ASP A 57 2.22 8.12 -5.90
N LYS A 58 3.07 8.00 -6.94
CA LYS A 58 2.67 7.48 -8.24
C LYS A 58 2.42 5.98 -8.23
N ILE A 59 3.34 5.19 -7.68
CA ILE A 59 3.29 3.71 -7.72
C ILE A 59 2.33 3.13 -6.69
N TYR A 60 2.23 3.74 -5.51
CA TYR A 60 1.53 3.17 -4.37
C TYR A 60 0.33 4.01 -3.93
N PHE A 61 0.56 5.24 -3.44
CA PHE A 61 -0.46 6.01 -2.73
C PHE A 61 -1.67 6.33 -3.62
N ASN A 62 -1.44 6.88 -4.81
CA ASN A 62 -2.50 7.34 -5.69
C ASN A 62 -3.43 6.19 -6.13
N HIS A 63 -2.87 5.04 -6.52
CA HIS A 63 -3.66 3.87 -6.89
C HIS A 63 -4.53 3.35 -5.74
N HIS A 64 -4.01 3.40 -4.51
CA HIS A 64 -4.78 3.03 -3.32
C HIS A 64 -5.88 4.04 -2.97
N MET A 65 -5.67 5.32 -3.21
CA MET A 65 -6.69 6.35 -3.03
C MET A 65 -7.78 6.27 -4.10
N GLU A 66 -7.41 6.04 -5.36
CA GLU A 66 -8.36 5.85 -6.46
C GLU A 66 -9.32 4.69 -6.18
N PHE A 67 -8.81 3.57 -5.65
CA PHE A 67 -9.67 2.45 -5.22
C PHE A 67 -10.75 2.89 -4.23
N ASN A 68 -10.44 3.75 -3.25
CA ASN A 68 -11.43 4.21 -2.28
C ASN A 68 -12.53 5.09 -2.92
N HIS A 69 -12.29 5.63 -4.11
CA HIS A 69 -13.28 6.38 -4.88
C HIS A 69 -14.07 5.51 -5.87
N THR A 70 -13.74 4.22 -5.99
CA THR A 70 -14.48 3.30 -6.86
C THR A 70 -15.82 2.90 -6.25
N THR A 71 -16.66 2.27 -7.07
CA THR A 71 -17.97 1.73 -6.68
C THR A 71 -18.04 0.27 -7.09
N ASP A 72 -18.56 -0.59 -6.21
CA ASP A 72 -18.90 -1.95 -6.59
C ASP A 72 -20.09 -1.94 -7.56
N LYS A 73 -19.85 -2.42 -8.79
CA LYS A 73 -20.84 -2.45 -9.87
C LYS A 73 -22.06 -3.32 -9.52
N ASN A 74 -21.90 -4.33 -8.67
CA ASN A 74 -22.97 -5.24 -8.26
C ASN A 74 -23.88 -4.60 -7.19
N ILE A 75 -23.37 -3.63 -6.43
CA ILE A 75 -24.11 -2.95 -5.36
C ILE A 75 -24.67 -1.60 -5.86
N GLY A 76 -23.98 -0.95 -6.80
CA GLY A 76 -24.44 0.28 -7.46
C GLY A 76 -24.47 1.53 -6.58
N ARG A 77 -23.87 1.48 -5.38
CA ARG A 77 -23.78 2.63 -4.45
C ARG A 77 -22.32 2.97 -4.13
N SER A 78 -21.95 4.22 -4.38
CA SER A 78 -20.60 4.72 -4.07
C SER A 78 -20.25 4.53 -2.60
N GLY A 79 -19.02 4.12 -2.31
CA GLY A 79 -18.48 3.95 -0.95
C GLY A 79 -18.73 2.59 -0.28
N PHE A 80 -19.53 1.70 -0.87
CA PHE A 80 -19.72 0.33 -0.35
C PHE A 80 -18.62 -0.63 -0.85
N LEU A 81 -17.38 -0.43 -0.39
CA LEU A 81 -16.23 -1.29 -0.70
C LEU A 81 -15.77 -2.16 0.48
N ALA A 82 -16.54 -2.16 1.58
CA ALA A 82 -16.21 -2.91 2.79
C ALA A 82 -15.92 -4.40 2.56
N PRO A 83 -16.64 -5.13 1.69
CA PRO A 83 -16.34 -6.53 1.40
C PRO A 83 -14.96 -6.75 0.76
N HIS A 84 -14.42 -5.74 0.08
CA HIS A 84 -13.16 -5.82 -0.66
C HIS A 84 -11.97 -5.29 0.13
N HIS A 85 -12.21 -4.69 1.31
CA HIS A 85 -11.14 -4.10 2.13
C HIS A 85 -10.14 -5.11 2.72
N PRO A 86 -10.50 -6.35 3.13
CA PRO A 86 -9.52 -7.33 3.57
C PRO A 86 -8.47 -7.65 2.49
N VAL A 87 -8.94 -7.90 1.25
CA VAL A 87 -8.07 -8.15 0.10
C VAL A 87 -7.28 -6.90 -0.26
N ARG A 88 -7.91 -5.71 -0.20
CA ARG A 88 -7.19 -4.45 -0.46
C ARG A 88 -6.08 -4.20 0.56
N TYR A 89 -6.29 -4.56 1.82
CA TYR A 89 -5.30 -4.43 2.87
C TYR A 89 -4.12 -5.39 2.65
N PHE A 90 -4.40 -6.65 2.29
CA PHE A 90 -3.38 -7.58 1.82
C PHE A 90 -2.51 -6.98 0.71
N LEU A 91 -3.14 -6.49 -0.37
CA LEU A 91 -2.41 -5.88 -1.50
C LEU A 91 -1.55 -4.68 -1.07
N LYS A 92 -2.08 -3.81 -0.22
CA LYS A 92 -1.33 -2.67 0.34
C LYS A 92 -0.09 -3.13 1.11
N VAL A 93 -0.17 -4.23 1.85
CA VAL A 93 0.98 -4.76 2.61
C VAL A 93 2.00 -5.39 1.67
N SER A 94 1.56 -6.24 0.73
CA SER A 94 2.45 -6.89 -0.23
C SER A 94 3.20 -5.89 -1.11
N GLU A 95 2.49 -4.90 -1.67
CA GLU A 95 3.12 -3.88 -2.52
C GLU A 95 4.11 -3.00 -1.74
N LEU A 96 3.86 -2.78 -0.44
CA LEU A 96 4.78 -2.03 0.42
C LEU A 96 6.02 -2.86 0.78
N GLN A 97 5.85 -4.17 1.03
CA GLN A 97 6.98 -5.10 1.23
C GLN A 97 7.89 -5.16 0.01
N GLU A 98 7.34 -5.15 -1.19
CA GLU A 98 8.14 -5.10 -2.43
C GLU A 98 8.98 -3.81 -2.53
N LEU A 99 8.47 -2.67 -2.02
CA LEU A 99 9.23 -1.42 -1.95
C LEU A 99 10.30 -1.47 -0.85
N GLU A 100 10.00 -2.05 0.31
CA GLU A 100 10.97 -2.29 1.39
C GLU A 100 12.13 -3.15 0.89
N GLU A 101 11.84 -4.25 0.18
CA GLU A 101 12.84 -5.10 -0.42
C GLU A 101 13.67 -4.39 -1.50
N GLU A 102 13.06 -3.55 -2.33
CA GLU A 102 13.79 -2.76 -3.33
C GLU A 102 14.78 -1.80 -2.67
N VAL A 103 14.35 -1.09 -1.62
CA VAL A 103 15.21 -0.17 -0.85
C VAL A 103 16.31 -0.94 -0.12
N GLU A 104 16.00 -2.11 0.45
CA GLU A 104 16.98 -2.94 1.15
C GLU A 104 18.07 -3.48 0.22
N LYS A 105 17.68 -3.89 -1.00
CA LYS A 105 18.60 -4.27 -2.08
C LYS A 105 19.35 -3.07 -2.69
N GLY A 106 19.00 -1.85 -2.27
CA GLY A 106 19.44 -0.55 -2.81
C GLY A 106 20.96 -0.31 -2.84
N THR A 107 21.75 -1.09 -2.11
CA THR A 107 23.22 -1.08 -2.19
C THR A 107 23.76 -1.60 -3.53
N LEU A 108 23.00 -2.43 -4.26
CA LEU A 108 23.39 -2.99 -5.56
C LEU A 108 23.09 -2.05 -6.75
N TYR A 109 22.26 -1.03 -6.55
CA TYR A 109 21.67 -0.23 -7.64
C TYR A 109 22.22 1.19 -7.77
N ILE A 110 23.16 1.59 -6.90
CA ILE A 110 23.80 2.91 -6.93
C ILE A 110 24.42 3.20 -8.31
N ASN A 111 24.96 2.17 -8.98
CA ASN A 111 25.59 2.31 -10.30
C ASN A 111 24.71 1.89 -11.49
N GLN A 112 23.56 1.25 -11.25
CA GLN A 112 22.64 0.80 -12.31
C GLN A 112 21.21 0.84 -11.79
N THR A 113 20.37 1.76 -12.29
CA THR A 113 18.92 1.70 -12.03
C THR A 113 18.35 0.52 -12.79
N PRO A 114 17.76 -0.48 -12.11
CA PRO A 114 17.08 -1.57 -12.80
C PRO A 114 15.98 -1.03 -13.69
N LYS A 115 15.86 -1.55 -14.92
CA LYS A 115 14.74 -1.22 -15.80
C LYS A 115 13.37 -1.55 -15.17
N SER A 116 13.35 -2.43 -14.17
CA SER A 116 12.17 -2.85 -13.42
C SER A 116 12.02 -2.16 -12.06
N ALA A 117 12.83 -1.13 -11.74
CA ALA A 117 12.74 -0.44 -10.46
C ALA A 117 11.40 0.29 -10.32
N LYS A 118 10.79 0.18 -9.14
CA LYS A 118 9.53 0.84 -8.80
C LYS A 118 9.73 2.28 -8.35
N LEU A 119 10.93 2.62 -7.86
CA LEU A 119 11.34 3.96 -7.44
C LEU A 119 12.40 4.56 -8.40
N PRO A 120 12.12 4.65 -9.72
CA PRO A 120 13.14 4.99 -10.72
C PRO A 120 13.71 6.41 -10.55
N SER A 121 12.88 7.39 -10.18
CA SER A 121 13.30 8.77 -9.97
C SER A 121 14.20 8.88 -8.72
N PHE A 122 13.83 8.19 -7.64
CA PHE A 122 14.65 8.10 -6.43
C PHE A 122 16.05 7.58 -6.75
N TRP A 123 16.17 6.43 -7.41
CA TRP A 123 17.46 5.86 -7.79
C TRP A 123 18.23 6.71 -8.80
N GLN A 124 17.53 7.47 -9.65
CA GLN A 124 18.17 8.39 -10.58
C GLN A 124 18.84 9.55 -9.87
N VAL A 125 18.15 10.19 -8.92
CA VAL A 125 18.67 11.34 -8.18
C VAL A 125 19.72 10.91 -7.16
N MET A 126 19.61 9.69 -6.61
CA MET A 126 20.64 9.11 -5.72
C MET A 126 22.04 9.07 -6.34
N ARG A 127 22.16 9.07 -7.68
CA ARG A 127 23.47 9.18 -8.37
C ARG A 127 24.10 10.57 -8.30
N GLU A 128 23.31 11.59 -7.96
CA GLU A 128 23.80 12.96 -7.74
C GLU A 128 24.34 13.16 -6.32
N CYS A 129 24.11 12.22 -5.39
CA CYS A 129 24.64 12.28 -4.03
C CYS A 129 26.15 12.01 -4.02
N GLU A 130 26.88 12.81 -3.23
CA GLU A 130 28.34 12.71 -3.15
C GLU A 130 28.74 11.94 -1.88
N GLY A 131 29.39 10.79 -2.08
CA GLY A 131 29.97 10.02 -0.98
C GLY A 131 29.00 9.02 -0.33
N LEU A 132 29.59 7.99 0.27
CA LEU A 132 28.87 6.86 0.86
C LEU A 132 27.96 7.27 2.02
N VAL A 133 28.37 8.26 2.82
CA VAL A 133 27.60 8.71 4.00
C VAL A 133 26.26 9.32 3.60
N GLU A 134 26.22 10.14 2.54
CA GLU A 134 24.95 10.72 2.06
C GLU A 134 24.04 9.65 1.49
N ILE A 135 24.60 8.71 0.73
CA ILE A 135 23.86 7.60 0.13
C ILE A 135 23.24 6.71 1.22
N GLU A 136 24.02 6.32 2.23
CA GLU A 136 23.54 5.53 3.37
C GLU A 136 22.42 6.26 4.13
N ALA A 137 22.61 7.56 4.41
CA ALA A 137 21.60 8.36 5.09
C ALA A 137 20.27 8.45 4.30
N GLN A 138 20.33 8.51 2.97
CA GLN A 138 19.13 8.54 2.13
C GLN A 138 18.43 7.18 2.05
N ILE A 139 19.19 6.08 1.98
CA ILE A 139 18.62 4.73 2.04
C ILE A 139 17.94 4.52 3.40
N ASP A 140 18.58 4.92 4.50
CA ASP A 140 18.01 4.82 5.85
C ASP A 140 16.78 5.72 6.02
N GLY A 141 16.80 6.93 5.43
CA GLY A 141 15.63 7.79 5.34
C GLY A 141 14.46 7.13 4.62
N ALA A 142 14.71 6.50 3.47
CA ALA A 142 13.71 5.77 2.70
C ALA A 142 13.16 4.56 3.48
N ARG A 143 14.04 3.76 4.11
CA ARG A 143 13.64 2.65 5.00
C ARG A 143 12.74 3.16 6.12
N LYS A 144 13.15 4.23 6.80
CA LYS A 144 12.38 4.79 7.91
C LYS A 144 11.03 5.34 7.47
N PHE A 145 10.97 5.98 6.31
CA PHE A 145 9.72 6.42 5.71
C PHE A 145 8.76 5.24 5.48
N LEU A 146 9.23 4.16 4.85
CA LEU A 146 8.42 2.98 4.57
C LEU A 146 7.95 2.30 5.87
N GLU A 147 8.83 2.15 6.86
CA GLU A 147 8.52 1.60 8.18
C GLU A 147 7.40 2.40 8.88
N VAL A 148 7.54 3.73 8.92
CA VAL A 148 6.54 4.63 9.51
C VAL A 148 5.21 4.54 8.75
N TYR A 149 5.26 4.50 7.42
CA TYR A 149 4.07 4.38 6.60
C TYR A 149 3.36 3.04 6.83
N LYS A 150 4.11 1.94 6.92
CA LYS A 150 3.59 0.60 7.22
C LYS A 150 2.91 0.54 8.57
N GLY A 151 3.49 1.16 9.60
CA GLY A 151 2.85 1.31 10.91
C GLY A 151 1.50 2.03 10.82
N SER A 152 1.42 3.12 10.05
CA SER A 152 0.17 3.84 9.77
C SER A 152 -0.84 2.95 9.02
N LEU A 153 -0.39 2.25 7.97
CA LEU A 153 -1.21 1.32 7.19
C LEU A 153 -1.89 0.28 8.09
N HIS A 154 -1.11 -0.41 8.94
CA HIS A 154 -1.64 -1.40 9.86
C HIS A 154 -2.63 -0.78 10.85
N LYS A 155 -2.30 0.38 11.44
CA LYS A 155 -3.17 1.09 12.37
C LYS A 155 -4.55 1.37 11.76
N HIS A 156 -4.59 1.81 10.50
CA HIS A 156 -5.81 2.21 9.82
C HIS A 156 -6.59 1.06 9.20
N ASN A 157 -5.97 -0.07 8.84
CA ASN A 157 -6.65 -1.15 8.11
C ASN A 157 -6.91 -2.41 8.98
N LYS A 158 -6.27 -2.54 10.16
CA LYS A 158 -6.41 -3.73 11.04
C LYS A 158 -7.86 -4.11 11.37
N HIS A 159 -8.78 -3.16 11.39
CA HIS A 159 -10.17 -3.44 11.74
C HIS A 159 -10.88 -4.29 10.68
N PHE A 160 -10.43 -4.26 9.42
CA PHE A 160 -10.91 -5.11 8.33
C PHE A 160 -10.42 -6.57 8.42
N CYS A 161 -9.36 -6.85 9.17
CA CYS A 161 -8.94 -8.22 9.50
C CYS A 161 -9.39 -8.66 10.90
N ASN A 162 -10.12 -7.82 11.63
CA ASN A 162 -10.64 -8.12 12.96
C ASN A 162 -12.16 -8.02 12.95
N LYS A 163 -12.69 -6.91 13.48
CA LYS A 163 -14.14 -6.73 13.71
C LYS A 163 -15.00 -6.77 12.44
N LEU A 164 -14.43 -6.41 11.30
CA LEU A 164 -15.15 -6.35 10.02
C LEU A 164 -14.73 -7.47 9.05
N LEU A 165 -13.93 -8.45 9.49
CA LEU A 165 -13.44 -9.51 8.60
C LEU A 165 -14.58 -10.29 7.94
N PHE A 166 -15.69 -10.52 8.64
CA PHE A 166 -16.88 -11.18 8.11
C PHE A 166 -17.45 -10.51 6.86
N LEU A 167 -17.23 -9.21 6.65
CA LEU A 167 -17.65 -8.54 5.42
C LEU A 167 -16.90 -9.08 4.20
N GLY A 168 -15.68 -9.59 4.38
CA GLY A 168 -14.88 -10.23 3.34
C GLY A 168 -15.54 -11.46 2.71
N CYS A 169 -16.47 -12.11 3.41
CA CYS A 169 -17.27 -13.21 2.86
C CYS A 169 -18.22 -12.78 1.73
N PHE A 170 -18.48 -11.47 1.59
CA PHE A 170 -19.29 -10.92 0.51
C PHE A 170 -18.45 -10.30 -0.61
N GLY A 171 -17.12 -10.53 -0.60
CA GLY A 171 -16.20 -10.10 -1.65
C GLY A 171 -16.22 -11.03 -2.87
N GLU A 172 -15.15 -10.99 -3.65
CA GLU A 172 -14.99 -11.91 -4.79
C GLU A 172 -14.88 -13.37 -4.31
N GLN A 173 -15.55 -14.29 -5.02
CA GLN A 173 -15.77 -15.68 -4.60
C GLN A 173 -14.50 -16.42 -4.11
N PRO A 174 -13.34 -16.37 -4.79
CA PRO A 174 -12.15 -17.09 -4.33
C PRO A 174 -11.66 -16.61 -2.95
N THR A 175 -11.55 -15.29 -2.76
CA THR A 175 -11.13 -14.68 -1.49
C THR A 175 -12.20 -14.79 -0.41
N ALA A 176 -13.48 -14.65 -0.78
CA ALA A 176 -14.60 -14.79 0.13
C ALA A 176 -14.65 -16.20 0.75
N THR A 177 -14.34 -17.23 -0.04
CA THR A 177 -14.29 -18.62 0.42
C THR A 177 -13.18 -18.81 1.46
N ILE A 178 -12.00 -18.23 1.23
CA ILE A 178 -10.88 -18.26 2.20
C ILE A 178 -11.29 -17.58 3.51
N VAL A 179 -11.88 -16.38 3.44
CA VAL A 179 -12.35 -15.66 4.63
C VAL A 179 -13.42 -16.47 5.38
N ALA A 180 -14.38 -17.07 4.66
CA ALA A 180 -15.43 -17.88 5.26
C ALA A 180 -14.86 -19.09 6.00
N LYS A 181 -13.95 -19.85 5.37
CA LYS A 181 -13.27 -20.98 6.02
C LYS A 181 -12.49 -20.55 7.25
N TYR A 182 -11.74 -19.45 7.16
CA TYR A 182 -10.99 -18.91 8.29
C TYR A 182 -11.89 -18.66 9.51
N LEU A 183 -13.04 -18.00 9.28
CA LEU A 183 -14.00 -17.72 10.34
C LEU A 183 -14.69 -18.98 10.88
N ILE A 184 -14.99 -19.96 10.02
CA ILE A 184 -15.58 -21.24 10.44
C ILE A 184 -14.61 -22.01 11.34
N ILE A 185 -13.36 -22.17 10.93
CA ILE A 185 -12.33 -22.90 11.69
C ILE A 185 -12.14 -22.24 13.07
N LEU A 186 -12.00 -20.91 13.11
CA LEU A 186 -11.92 -20.18 14.37
C LEU A 186 -13.17 -20.34 15.24
N SER A 187 -14.36 -20.34 14.65
CA SER A 187 -15.62 -20.51 15.40
C SER A 187 -15.75 -21.89 16.06
N LEU A 188 -15.04 -22.89 15.52
CA LEU A 188 -14.95 -24.23 16.10
C LEU A 188 -13.85 -24.34 17.18
N GLY A 189 -13.13 -23.25 17.45
CA GLY A 189 -12.04 -23.22 18.44
C GLY A 189 -10.71 -23.78 17.93
N ASN A 190 -10.55 -23.91 16.61
CA ASN A 190 -9.32 -24.40 15.98
C ASN A 190 -8.50 -23.25 15.40
N ASP A 191 -7.18 -23.43 15.31
CA ASP A 191 -6.28 -22.51 14.64
C ASP A 191 -6.20 -22.85 13.13
N PRO A 192 -6.50 -21.92 12.22
CA PRO A 192 -6.46 -22.17 10.79
C PRO A 192 -5.03 -22.23 10.24
N SER A 193 -4.75 -23.24 9.42
CA SER A 193 -3.53 -23.31 8.59
C SER A 193 -3.79 -22.88 7.14
N VAL A 194 -2.74 -22.60 6.37
CA VAL A 194 -2.90 -22.26 4.94
C VAL A 194 -3.52 -23.43 4.19
N GLU A 195 -3.13 -24.65 4.53
CA GLU A 195 -3.62 -25.90 3.95
C GLU A 195 -5.14 -26.03 4.12
N ASP A 196 -5.67 -25.77 5.32
CA ASP A 196 -7.11 -25.83 5.58
C ASP A 196 -7.89 -24.81 4.74
N LEU A 197 -7.35 -23.59 4.64
CA LEU A 197 -7.96 -22.50 3.88
C LEU A 197 -7.95 -22.80 2.38
N MET A 198 -6.89 -23.43 1.88
CA MET A 198 -6.71 -23.78 0.48
C MET A 198 -7.37 -25.11 0.08
N GLU A 199 -7.83 -25.92 1.02
CA GLU A 199 -8.47 -27.21 0.72
C GLU A 199 -9.63 -27.06 -0.29
N GLY A 200 -9.64 -27.84 -1.37
CA GLY A 200 -10.69 -27.75 -2.40
C GLY A 200 -10.66 -26.47 -3.26
N GLN A 201 -9.70 -25.55 -3.05
CA GLN A 201 -9.45 -24.46 -3.99
C GLN A 201 -8.81 -25.01 -5.27
N LYS A 202 -9.53 -24.89 -6.39
CA LYS A 202 -9.04 -25.34 -7.71
C LYS A 202 -8.03 -24.39 -8.33
N ARG A 203 -7.95 -23.15 -7.84
CA ARG A 203 -7.10 -22.09 -8.39
C ARG A 203 -6.11 -21.65 -7.33
N LYS A 204 -4.88 -21.32 -7.75
CA LYS A 204 -3.85 -20.70 -6.87
C LYS A 204 -3.91 -19.18 -6.89
N SER A 205 -4.41 -18.61 -7.98
CA SER A 205 -4.57 -17.18 -8.14
C SER A 205 -5.74 -16.86 -9.07
N PHE A 206 -6.19 -15.61 -9.06
CA PHE A 206 -7.19 -15.12 -10.00
C PHE A 206 -7.00 -13.63 -10.30
N LYS A 207 -7.44 -13.20 -11.48
CA LYS A 207 -7.49 -11.78 -11.84
C LYS A 207 -8.72 -11.14 -11.21
N SER A 208 -8.52 -10.19 -10.30
CA SER A 208 -9.59 -9.49 -9.62
C SER A 208 -10.24 -8.47 -10.55
N THR A 209 -11.57 -8.51 -10.57
CA THR A 209 -12.41 -7.51 -11.26
C THR A 209 -12.58 -6.23 -10.45
N MET A 210 -12.40 -6.32 -9.12
CA MET A 210 -12.56 -5.21 -8.18
C MET A 210 -11.27 -4.45 -7.91
N HIS A 211 -10.12 -5.12 -7.97
CA HIS A 211 -8.82 -4.54 -7.66
C HIS A 211 -8.02 -4.18 -8.91
N ILE A 212 -8.66 -3.53 -9.89
CA ILE A 212 -8.03 -2.96 -11.12
C ILE A 212 -7.03 -3.95 -11.74
N ASP A 213 -7.52 -5.08 -12.25
CA ASP A 213 -6.74 -6.06 -12.99
C ASP A 213 -5.54 -6.68 -12.24
N LYS A 214 -5.50 -6.57 -10.91
CA LYS A 214 -4.50 -7.25 -10.07
C LYS A 214 -4.76 -8.76 -10.05
N THR A 215 -3.70 -9.53 -10.21
CA THR A 215 -3.72 -10.96 -9.91
C THR A 215 -3.54 -11.16 -8.41
N ILE A 216 -4.51 -11.82 -7.77
CA ILE A 216 -4.49 -12.12 -6.35
C ILE A 216 -3.97 -13.54 -6.19
N ASP A 217 -2.87 -13.69 -5.44
CA ASP A 217 -2.38 -14.97 -4.97
C ASP A 217 -3.17 -15.40 -3.73
N LEU A 218 -3.82 -16.56 -3.82
CA LEU A 218 -4.72 -17.06 -2.78
C LEU A 218 -3.97 -17.68 -1.60
N GLU A 219 -2.82 -18.32 -1.84
CA GLU A 219 -1.98 -18.88 -0.78
C GLU A 219 -1.37 -17.74 0.05
N ALA A 220 -0.84 -16.71 -0.62
CA ALA A 220 -0.31 -15.52 0.05
C ALA A 220 -1.41 -14.74 0.81
N PHE A 221 -2.63 -14.68 0.27
CA PHE A 221 -3.76 -14.06 0.97
C PHE A 221 -4.17 -14.86 2.22
N ALA A 222 -4.19 -16.19 2.13
CA ALA A 222 -4.47 -17.07 3.26
C ALA A 222 -3.42 -16.90 4.38
N ASP A 223 -2.14 -16.93 4.04
CA ASP A 223 -1.04 -16.67 4.97
C ASP A 223 -1.14 -15.27 5.61
N PHE A 224 -1.48 -14.26 4.81
CA PHE A 224 -1.71 -12.91 5.31
C PHE A 224 -2.83 -12.86 6.35
N LEU A 225 -3.96 -13.54 6.12
CA LEU A 225 -5.07 -13.58 7.08
C LEU A 225 -4.64 -14.24 8.39
N ILE A 226 -3.95 -15.38 8.32
CA ILE A 226 -3.44 -16.08 9.51
C ILE A 226 -2.54 -15.17 10.35
N LYS A 227 -1.67 -14.40 9.70
CA LYS A 227 -0.74 -13.48 10.39
C LYS A 227 -1.40 -12.21 10.91
N SER A 228 -2.45 -11.73 10.23
CA SER A 228 -2.98 -10.36 10.45
C SER A 228 -4.30 -10.32 11.19
N ALA A 229 -5.10 -11.39 11.11
CA ALA A 229 -6.39 -11.48 11.76
C ALA A 229 -6.24 -12.05 13.18
N LYS A 230 -7.16 -11.64 14.06
CA LYS A 230 -7.17 -12.05 15.46
C LYS A 230 -8.32 -13.01 15.75
N PRO A 231 -8.17 -13.92 16.73
CA PRO A 231 -9.24 -14.85 17.12
C PRO A 231 -10.52 -14.16 17.59
N ASP A 232 -10.47 -12.91 18.05
CA ASP A 232 -11.65 -12.15 18.50
C ASP A 232 -12.58 -11.70 17.35
N CYS A 233 -12.20 -11.91 16.09
CA CYS A 233 -13.04 -11.58 14.94
C CYS A 233 -14.38 -12.33 14.93
N VAL A 234 -14.42 -13.56 15.47
CA VAL A 234 -15.65 -14.36 15.61
C VAL A 234 -16.48 -14.03 16.86
N ASN A 235 -15.92 -13.28 17.81
CA ASN A 235 -16.60 -12.88 19.06
C ASN A 235 -17.36 -11.55 18.92
N THR A 236 -17.55 -11.06 17.70
CA THR A 236 -18.25 -9.80 17.46
C THR A 236 -19.75 -10.01 17.35
N ILE A 237 -20.54 -9.07 17.89
CA ILE A 237 -22.01 -9.05 17.75
C ILE A 237 -22.42 -9.13 16.27
N HIS A 238 -21.64 -8.51 15.39
CA HIS A 238 -21.87 -8.56 13.95
C HIS A 238 -21.70 -9.99 13.42
N PHE A 239 -20.58 -10.67 13.72
CA PHE A 239 -20.40 -12.06 13.29
C PHE A 239 -21.50 -12.97 13.85
N ALA A 240 -21.85 -12.88 15.13
CA ALA A 240 -22.89 -13.70 15.75
C ALA A 240 -24.25 -13.60 15.01
N ASN A 241 -24.63 -12.40 14.59
CA ASN A 241 -25.88 -12.17 13.85
C ASN A 241 -25.85 -12.71 12.41
N TYR A 242 -24.66 -12.78 11.80
CA TYR A 242 -24.50 -13.24 10.41
C TYR A 242 -24.01 -14.69 10.29
N ALA A 243 -23.47 -15.28 11.36
CA ALA A 243 -22.87 -16.62 11.35
C ALA A 243 -23.84 -17.67 10.83
N ILE A 244 -25.12 -17.61 11.22
CA ILE A 244 -26.14 -18.55 10.75
C ILE A 244 -26.40 -18.40 9.24
N ALA A 245 -26.41 -17.17 8.71
CA ALA A 245 -26.62 -16.92 7.28
C ALA A 245 -25.36 -17.26 6.45
N LEU A 246 -24.17 -16.96 6.97
CA LEU A 246 -22.87 -17.27 6.38
C LEU A 246 -22.61 -18.77 6.31
N LEU A 247 -22.86 -19.48 7.42
CA LEU A 247 -22.76 -20.94 7.49
C LEU A 247 -23.73 -21.59 6.50
N ARG A 248 -24.96 -21.08 6.38
CA ARG A 248 -25.92 -21.61 5.39
C ARG A 248 -25.48 -21.33 3.96
N TYR A 249 -25.12 -20.10 3.61
CA TYR A 249 -24.73 -19.73 2.25
C TYR A 249 -23.46 -20.47 1.79
N HIS A 250 -22.43 -20.51 2.63
CA HIS A 250 -21.19 -21.19 2.29
C HIS A 250 -21.30 -22.71 2.42
N ALA A 251 -22.12 -23.26 3.33
CA ALA A 251 -22.35 -24.70 3.34
C ALA A 251 -23.05 -25.18 2.05
N MET A 252 -24.01 -24.41 1.54
CA MET A 252 -24.65 -24.72 0.25
C MET A 252 -23.65 -24.64 -0.92
N GLN A 253 -22.74 -23.65 -0.92
CA GLN A 253 -21.75 -23.46 -1.98
C GLN A 253 -20.52 -24.38 -1.91
N ILE A 254 -20.07 -24.72 -0.69
CA ILE A 254 -18.86 -25.54 -0.44
C ILE A 254 -19.22 -27.03 -0.40
N PHE A 255 -20.36 -27.40 0.20
CA PHE A 255 -20.77 -28.80 0.37
C PHE A 255 -21.87 -29.25 -0.60
N GLY A 256 -22.42 -28.37 -1.44
CA GLY A 256 -23.39 -28.73 -2.48
C GLY A 256 -24.73 -29.24 -1.95
N ILE A 257 -25.19 -28.69 -0.83
CA ILE A 257 -26.49 -28.99 -0.19
C ILE A 257 -27.50 -27.91 -0.57
#